data_AF-A0A645JGC9-F1
#
_entry.id   AF-A0A645JGC9-F1
#
_cell.length_a   1.000
_cell.length_b   1.000
_cell.length_c   1.000
_cell.angle_alpha   90.00
_cell.angle_beta   90.00
_cell.angle_gamma   90.00
#
_symmetry.space_group_name_H-M   'P 1'
#
loop_
_entity.id
_entity.type
_entity.pdbx_description
1 polymer ?
#
loop_
_entity_poly.entity_id
_entity_poly.type
_entity_poly.pdbx_seq_one_letter_code
_entity_poly.pdbx_strand_id
1 'polypeptide(L)'
;MLAVVNTDVISQLIGENSGWFGVVLAGSVGAITLIPPYVAFPTAALLVDAGAGYMQIGAFISTLMMVGLVTIPVEMKFFGKKLTLLRNLFAFIFSFFVAIIIRLVVGS
;
A
#
# COMPACT_ATOMS: atom_id res chain seq x y z
N MET A 1 -2.50 -15.20 -22.82
CA MET A 1 -2.09 -13.96 -22.13
C MET A 1 -1.85 -14.29 -20.66
N LEU A 2 -0.59 -14.19 -20.20
CA LEU A 2 -0.15 -14.51 -18.84
C LEU A 2 -0.40 -13.33 -17.87
N ALA A 3 -1.66 -12.92 -17.74
CA ALA A 3 -2.08 -12.10 -16.62
C ALA A 3 -2.87 -13.01 -15.66
N VAL A 4 -2.16 -14.00 -15.08
CA VAL A 4 -2.71 -14.88 -14.04
C VAL A 4 -2.66 -14.13 -12.72
N VAL A 5 -3.40 -13.01 -12.64
CA VAL A 5 -3.82 -12.49 -11.35
C VAL A 5 -5.20 -13.10 -11.14
N ASN A 6 -5.22 -14.34 -10.67
CA ASN A 6 -6.47 -15.03 -10.40
C ASN A 6 -7.25 -14.18 -9.37
N THR A 7 -8.48 -13.81 -9.72
CA THR A 7 -9.39 -13.07 -8.84
C THR A 7 -9.49 -13.73 -7.46
N ASP A 8 -9.39 -15.07 -7.38
CA ASP A 8 -9.33 -15.82 -6.13
C ASP A 8 -8.14 -15.41 -5.24
N VAL A 9 -6.98 -15.17 -5.84
CA VAL A 9 -5.75 -14.74 -5.14
C VAL A 9 -5.89 -13.30 -4.66
N ILE A 10 -6.48 -12.41 -5.47
CA ILE A 10 -6.78 -11.03 -5.08
C ILE A 10 -7.79 -11.04 -3.92
N SER A 11 -8.89 -11.78 -4.07
CA SER A 11 -9.95 -11.86 -3.07
C SER A 11 -9.49 -12.48 -1.75
N GLN A 12 -8.55 -13.44 -1.77
CA GLN A 12 -8.00 -14.04 -0.56
C GLN A 12 -6.93 -13.18 0.14
N LEU A 13 -6.06 -12.49 -0.61
CA LEU A 13 -4.95 -11.71 -0.04
C LEU A 13 -5.30 -10.25 0.24
N ILE A 14 -6.10 -9.63 -0.63
CA ILE A 14 -6.37 -8.18 -0.68
C ILE A 14 -7.89 -7.88 -0.79
N GLY A 15 -8.72 -8.92 -0.83
CA GLY A 15 -10.17 -8.80 -0.98
C GLY A 15 -10.84 -8.24 0.26
N GLU A 16 -12.07 -7.79 0.09
CA GLU A 16 -12.89 -7.20 1.15
C GLU A 16 -12.98 -8.09 2.43
N ASN A 17 -13.00 -9.42 2.23
CA ASN A 17 -13.02 -10.42 3.30
C ASN A 17 -11.67 -10.62 4.02
N SER A 18 -10.53 -10.11 3.50
CA SER A 18 -9.21 -10.29 4.12
C SER A 18 -9.05 -9.49 5.42
N GLY A 19 -9.95 -8.53 5.67
CA GLY A 19 -9.93 -7.67 6.85
C GLY A 19 -8.57 -7.02 7.11
N TRP A 20 -8.18 -6.95 8.39
CA TRP A 20 -6.93 -6.31 8.83
C TRP A 20 -5.66 -7.00 8.30
N PHE A 21 -5.72 -8.30 8.03
CA PHE A 21 -4.55 -9.05 7.54
C PHE A 21 -4.15 -8.60 6.13
N GLY A 22 -5.13 -8.41 5.25
CA GLY A 22 -4.85 -7.88 3.90
C GLY A 22 -4.41 -6.43 3.91
N VAL A 23 -4.80 -5.62 4.90
CA VAL A 23 -4.30 -4.24 5.05
C VAL A 23 -2.80 -4.23 5.36
N VAL A 24 -2.36 -5.07 6.30
CA VAL A 24 -0.94 -5.21 6.66
C VAL A 24 -0.13 -5.74 5.48
N LEU A 25 -0.65 -6.76 4.77
CA LEU A 25 0.00 -7.31 3.58
C LEU A 25 0.11 -6.26 2.46
N ALA A 26 -1.00 -5.61 2.11
CA ALA A 26 -1.05 -4.58 1.08
C ALA A 26 -0.13 -3.39 1.41
N GLY A 27 -0.12 -2.95 2.67
CA GLY A 27 0.80 -1.92 3.15
C GLY A 27 2.27 -2.34 3.06
N SER A 28 2.57 -3.61 3.38
CA SER A 28 3.94 -4.13 3.31
C SER A 28 4.42 -4.24 1.85
N VAL A 29 3.56 -4.70 0.94
CA VAL A 29 3.85 -4.74 -0.49
C VAL A 29 4.02 -3.33 -1.05
N GLY A 30 3.12 -2.40 -0.72
CA GLY A 30 3.22 -1.00 -1.14
C GLY A 30 4.51 -0.34 -0.66
N ALA A 31 4.93 -0.62 0.57
CA ALA A 31 6.19 -0.13 1.12
C ALA A 31 7.44 -0.63 0.38
N ILE A 32 7.45 -1.88 -0.11
CA ILE A 32 8.59 -2.46 -0.84
C ILE A 32 8.59 -2.02 -2.31
N THR A 33 7.40 -1.81 -2.88
CA THR A 33 7.25 -1.51 -4.30
C THR A 33 7.47 -0.01 -4.55
N LEU A 34 7.98 0.34 -5.73
CA LEU A 34 8.08 1.73 -6.17
C LEU A 34 7.45 1.85 -7.55
N ILE A 35 6.17 2.18 -7.57
CA ILE A 35 5.39 2.39 -8.80
C ILE A 35 5.09 3.88 -8.91
N PRO A 36 5.34 4.51 -10.07
CA PRO A 36 4.98 5.91 -10.28
C PRO A 36 3.47 6.14 -10.11
N PRO A 37 3.04 7.31 -9.61
CA PRO A 37 1.63 7.58 -9.32
C PRO A 37 0.70 7.37 -10.53
N TYR A 38 1.15 7.73 -11.73
CA TYR A 38 0.36 7.59 -12.97
C TYR A 38 0.07 6.14 -13.38
N VAL A 39 0.85 5.17 -12.87
CA VAL A 39 0.57 3.73 -13.05
C VAL A 39 -0.18 3.18 -11.82
N ALA A 40 0.14 3.69 -10.64
CA ALA A 40 -0.42 3.22 -9.37
C ALA A 40 -1.94 3.41 -9.28
N PHE A 41 -2.46 4.59 -9.66
CA PHE A 41 -3.90 4.86 -9.56
C PHE A 41 -4.76 3.99 -10.51
N PRO A 42 -4.42 3.84 -11.81
CA PRO A 42 -5.11 2.87 -12.68
C PRO A 42 -5.02 1.44 -12.16
N THR A 43 -3.87 1.05 -11.60
CA THR A 43 -3.70 -0.29 -11.02
C THR A 43 -4.60 -0.49 -9.81
N ALA A 44 -4.72 0.52 -8.93
CA ALA A 44 -5.65 0.50 -7.81
C ALA A 44 -7.11 0.35 -8.28
N ALA A 45 -7.51 1.09 -9.32
CA ALA A 45 -8.86 0.97 -9.89
C ALA A 45 -9.13 -0.46 -10.41
N LEU A 46 -8.20 -1.04 -11.16
CA LEU A 46 -8.32 -2.42 -11.66
C LEU A 46 -8.41 -3.45 -10.53
N LEU A 47 -7.67 -3.25 -9.43
CA LEU A 47 -7.73 -4.14 -8.28
C LEU A 47 -9.06 -4.01 -7.53
N VAL A 48 -9.59 -2.80 -7.39
CA VAL A 48 -10.94 -2.57 -6.84
C VAL A 48 -12.00 -3.25 -7.71
N ASP A 49 -11.94 -3.07 -9.04
CA ASP A 49 -12.85 -3.71 -9.98
C ASP A 49 -12.74 -5.25 -9.94
N ALA A 50 -11.56 -5.77 -9.59
CA ALA A 50 -11.31 -7.19 -9.37
C ALA A 50 -11.71 -7.70 -7.96
N GLY A 51 -12.34 -6.86 -7.12
CA GLY A 51 -12.85 -7.23 -5.79
C GLY A 51 -11.85 -7.05 -4.63
N ALA A 52 -10.79 -6.27 -4.82
CA ALA A 52 -9.94 -5.83 -3.71
C ALA A 52 -10.70 -4.83 -2.82
N GLY A 53 -10.53 -4.94 -1.50
CA GLY A 53 -11.20 -4.03 -0.59
C GLY A 53 -10.58 -2.63 -0.61
N TYR A 54 -11.42 -1.60 -0.51
CA TYR A 54 -11.01 -0.19 -0.53
C TYR A 54 -9.99 0.14 0.57
N MET A 55 -10.09 -0.51 1.72
CA MET A 55 -9.16 -0.32 2.84
C MET A 55 -7.75 -0.82 2.53
N GLN A 56 -7.65 -1.98 1.88
CA GLN A 56 -6.40 -2.61 1.49
C GLN A 56 -5.73 -1.82 0.36
N ILE A 57 -6.51 -1.35 -0.61
CA ILE A 57 -6.04 -0.47 -1.69
C ILE A 57 -5.59 0.88 -1.14
N GLY A 58 -6.32 1.45 -0.18
CA GLY A 58 -5.92 2.65 0.54
C GLY A 58 -4.57 2.51 1.24
N ALA A 59 -4.38 1.39 1.95
CA ALA A 59 -3.11 1.07 2.60
C ALA A 59 -1.96 0.87 1.60
N PHE A 60 -2.22 0.17 0.48
CA PHE A 60 -1.25 -0.03 -0.59
C PHE A 60 -0.79 1.30 -1.19
N ILE A 61 -1.72 2.16 -1.64
CA ILE A 61 -1.38 3.44 -2.25
C ILE A 61 -0.73 4.39 -1.23
N SER A 62 -1.23 4.41 0.01
CA SER A 62 -0.65 5.25 1.06
C SER A 62 0.79 4.85 1.38
N THR A 63 1.06 3.55 1.55
CA THR A 63 2.43 3.06 1.79
C THR A 63 3.34 3.25 0.58
N LEU A 64 2.86 2.97 -0.62
CA LEU A 64 3.58 3.18 -1.87
C LEU A 64 4.06 4.63 -2.05
N MET A 65 3.26 5.61 -1.61
CA MET A 65 3.61 7.02 -1.75
C MET A 65 4.35 7.61 -0.54
N MET A 66 4.04 7.17 0.68
CA MET A 66 4.65 7.71 1.89
C MET A 66 5.96 7.01 2.27
N VAL A 67 6.07 5.70 2.03
CA VAL A 67 7.18 4.87 2.47
C VAL A 67 8.23 4.79 1.37
N GLY A 68 9.35 5.45 1.59
CA GLY A 68 10.47 5.52 0.65
C GLY A 68 11.48 4.39 0.85
N LEU A 69 11.04 3.13 0.99
CA LEU A 69 11.93 2.01 1.34
C LEU A 69 13.03 1.80 0.26
N VAL A 70 12.64 1.92 -1.00
CA VAL A 70 13.55 1.89 -2.16
C VAL A 70 14.43 3.15 -2.23
N THR A 71 13.95 4.29 -1.73
CA THR A 71 14.70 5.56 -1.70
C THR A 71 15.57 5.73 -0.45
N ILE A 72 15.51 4.80 0.52
CA ILE A 72 16.39 4.78 1.71
C ILE A 72 17.88 4.99 1.39
N PRO A 73 18.52 4.27 0.45
CA PRO A 73 19.96 4.45 0.19
C PRO A 73 20.28 5.86 -0.33
N VAL A 74 19.35 6.50 -1.03
CA VAL A 74 19.50 7.88 -1.50
C VAL A 74 19.28 8.85 -0.34
N GLU A 75 18.18 8.69 0.41
CA GLU A 75 17.86 9.53 1.57
C GLU A 75 18.94 9.47 2.65
N MET A 76 19.53 8.30 2.90
CA MET A 76 20.62 8.14 3.86
C MET A 76 21.86 8.96 3.49
N LYS A 77 22.11 9.19 2.19
CA LYS A 77 23.23 10.02 1.71
C LYS A 77 22.96 11.51 1.89
N PHE A 78 21.71 11.95 1.80
CA PHE A 78 21.34 13.38 1.87
C PHE A 78 20.94 13.83 3.28
N PHE A 79 20.13 13.04 4.00
CA PHE A 79 19.55 13.39 5.31
C PHE A 79 20.20 12.68 6.49
N GLY A 80 20.98 11.62 6.25
CA GLY A 80 21.60 10.81 7.29
C GLY A 80 20.69 9.71 7.85
N LYS A 81 21.32 8.61 8.28
CA LYS A 81 20.66 7.33 8.61
C LYS A 81 19.53 7.41 9.63
N LYS A 82 19.68 8.26 10.66
CA LYS A 82 18.70 8.40 11.74
C LYS A 82 17.39 9.05 11.24
N LEU A 83 17.49 10.11 10.44
CA LEU A 83 16.31 10.84 9.93
C LEU A 83 15.54 10.02 8.91
N THR A 84 16.23 9.35 7.99
CA THR A 84 15.61 8.47 6.98
C THR A 84 14.81 7.34 7.64
N LEU A 85 15.40 6.66 8.63
CA LEU A 85 14.73 5.55 9.31
C LEU A 85 13.48 6.02 10.07
N LEU A 86 13.60 7.15 10.78
CA LEU A 86 12.51 7.72 11.54
C LEU A 86 11.36 8.14 10.62
N ARG A 87 11.67 8.84 9.51
CA ARG A 87 10.69 9.24 8.49
C ARG A 87 9.91 8.05 7.96
N ASN A 88 10.62 6.99 7.58
CA ASN A 88 10.01 5.82 6.97
C ASN A 88 9.15 5.02 7.96
N LEU A 89 9.58 4.94 9.22
CA LEU A 89 8.81 4.29 10.28
C LEU A 89 7.53 5.07 10.61
N PHE A 90 7.62 6.40 10.76
CA PHE A 90 6.44 7.25 10.95
C PHE A 90 5.50 7.20 9.75
N ALA A 91 6.02 7.23 8.52
CA ALA A 91 5.24 7.08 7.30
C ALA A 91 4.48 5.75 7.24
N PHE A 92 5.15 4.64 7.61
CA PHE A 92 4.52 3.33 7.66
C PHE A 92 3.39 3.28 8.69
N ILE A 93 3.62 3.79 9.91
CA ILE A 93 2.57 3.88 10.94
C ILE A 93 1.40 4.76 10.47
N PHE A 94 1.69 5.91 9.86
CA PHE A 94 0.68 6.85 9.38
C PHE A 94 -0.20 6.25 8.28
N SER A 95 0.36 5.40 7.43
CA SER A 95 -0.40 4.70 6.39
C SER A 95 -1.53 3.81 6.96
N PHE A 96 -1.32 3.19 8.13
CA PHE A 96 -2.35 2.42 8.81
C PHE A 96 -3.47 3.32 9.34
N PHE A 97 -3.14 4.51 9.84
CA PHE A 97 -4.15 5.50 10.22
C PHE A 97 -4.98 5.93 9.00
N VAL A 98 -4.35 6.19 7.86
CA VAL A 98 -5.05 6.51 6.61
C VAL A 98 -5.96 5.36 6.18
N ALA A 99 -5.49 4.11 6.25
CA ALA A 99 -6.30 2.94 5.93
C ALA A 99 -7.54 2.81 6.84
N ILE A 100 -7.38 3.06 8.15
CA ILE A 100 -8.50 3.09 9.11
C ILE A 100 -9.48 4.21 8.76
N ILE A 101 -9.00 5.40 8.44
CA ILE A 101 -9.86 6.53 8.04
C ILE A 101 -10.62 6.19 6.76
N ILE A 102 -9.97 5.59 5.77
CA ILE A 102 -10.61 5.14 4.53
C ILE A 102 -11.70 4.12 4.85
N ARG A 103 -11.46 3.14 5.73
CA ARG A 103 -12.49 2.22 6.21
C ARG A 103 -13.69 2.95 6.81
N LEU A 104 -13.43 3.94 7.67
CA LEU A 104 -14.48 4.69 8.36
C LEU A 104 -15.28 5.61 7.43
N VAL A 105 -14.63 6.20 6.42
CA VAL A 105 -15.25 7.15 5.49
C VAL A 105 -15.99 6.44 4.36
N VAL A 106 -15.40 5.39 3.79
CA VAL A 106 -16.00 4.65 2.68
C VAL A 106 -17.13 3.75 3.17
N GLY A 107 -17.03 3.27 4.42
CA GLY A 107 -17.95 2.26 4.94
C GLY A 107 -17.68 0.91 4.27
N SER A 108 -17.59 -0.14 5.08
CA SER A 108 -17.66 -1.53 4.59
C SER A 108 -19.06 -1.85 4.12
#